data_AF-W1Y7Z5-F1
#
_entry.id   AF-W1Y7Z5-F1
#
_cell.length_a   1.000
_cell.length_b   1.000
_cell.length_c   1.000
_cell.angle_alpha   90.00
_cell.angle_beta   90.00
_cell.angle_gamma   90.00
#
_symmetry.space_group_name_H-M   'P 1'
#
loop_
_entity.id
_entity.type
_entity.pdbx_description
1 polymer ?
#
loop_
_entity_poly.entity_id
_entity_poly.type
_entity_poly.pdbx_seq_one_letter_code
_entity_poly.pdbx_strand_id
1 'polypeptide(L)'
;GNGVEIIDISPMGCRTGFYMSLIGTPDEQRVADAWKAAMEDVLKVQDQNQIPELNVYQCGTYQMHSLQEAQDIARSILERD
;
A
#
# COMPACT_ATOMS: atom_id res chain seq x y z
N GLY A 1 -0.26 -12.31 -11.96
CA GLY A 1 -0.24 -12.53 -13.43
C GLY A 1 1.13 -12.20 -14.01
N ASN A 2 1.50 -12.81 -15.15
CA ASN A 2 2.85 -12.76 -15.74
C ASN A 2 3.95 -13.31 -14.82
N GLY A 3 3.76 -14.54 -14.32
CA GLY A 3 4.76 -15.25 -13.51
C GLY A 3 4.95 -14.74 -12.08
N VAL A 4 4.08 -13.84 -11.61
CA VAL A 4 4.12 -13.27 -10.25
C VAL A 4 2.76 -13.36 -9.59
N GLU A 5 2.73 -13.75 -8.32
CA GLU A 5 1.55 -13.78 -7.45
C GLU A 5 1.92 -13.29 -6.05
N ILE A 6 1.29 -12.21 -5.57
CA ILE A 6 1.57 -11.63 -4.25
C ILE A 6 0.93 -12.50 -3.18
N ILE A 7 1.68 -12.79 -2.12
CA ILE A 7 1.23 -13.55 -0.95
C ILE A 7 0.78 -12.59 0.15
N ASP A 8 1.62 -11.62 0.52
CA ASP A 8 1.36 -10.68 1.62
C ASP A 8 2.15 -9.37 1.46
N ILE A 9 1.58 -8.27 1.96
CA ILE A 9 2.24 -6.97 2.13
C ILE A 9 2.00 -6.48 3.57
N SER A 10 3.03 -6.55 4.41
CA SER A 10 2.92 -6.26 5.84
C SER A 10 3.84 -5.11 6.28
N PRO A 11 3.41 -4.26 7.23
CA PRO A 11 4.21 -3.15 7.72
C PRO A 11 5.40 -3.62 8.55
N MET A 12 6.53 -2.92 8.44
CA MET A 12 7.67 -3.13 9.32
C MET A 12 7.37 -2.59 10.73
N GLY A 13 7.76 -3.31 11.78
CA GLY A 13 7.57 -2.87 13.17
C GLY A 13 8.28 -1.54 13.50
N CYS A 14 9.36 -1.21 12.80
CA CYS A 14 10.06 0.08 12.90
C CYS A 14 9.36 1.23 12.17
N ARG A 15 8.27 0.96 11.43
CA ARG A 15 7.45 1.94 10.68
C ARG A 15 8.21 2.71 9.59
N THR A 16 9.22 2.08 8.99
CA THR A 16 10.03 2.69 7.90
C THR A 16 9.72 2.12 6.52
N GLY A 17 8.82 1.14 6.41
CA GLY A 17 8.48 0.51 5.15
C GLY A 17 7.58 -0.71 5.31
N PHE A 18 7.48 -1.48 4.23
CA PHE A 18 6.69 -2.71 4.14
C PHE A 18 7.54 -3.85 3.57
N TYR A 19 7.22 -5.07 3.94
CA TYR A 19 7.71 -6.27 3.26
C TYR A 19 6.62 -6.80 2.34
N MET A 20 7.00 -7.17 1.11
CA MET A 20 6.12 -7.88 0.16
C MET A 20 6.68 -9.28 -0.09
N SER A 21 5.90 -10.31 0.22
CA SER A 21 6.20 -11.70 -0.13
C SER A 21 5.38 -12.12 -1.35
N LEU A 22 6.00 -12.86 -2.27
CA LEU A 22 5.38 -13.24 -3.54
C LEU A 22 5.96 -14.55 -4.08
N ILE A 23 5.19 -15.22 -4.94
CA ILE A 23 5.63 -16.30 -5.81
C ILE A 23 6.13 -15.69 -7.11
N GLY A 24 7.30 -16.14 -7.58
CA GLY A 24 7.95 -15.63 -8.80
C GLY A 24 9.20 -14.80 -8.50
N THR A 25 9.84 -14.29 -9.56
CA THR A 25 11.07 -13.48 -9.47
C THR A 25 10.99 -12.30 -10.44
N PRO A 26 10.11 -11.30 -10.19
CA PRO A 26 10.14 -10.06 -10.97
C PRO A 26 11.45 -9.32 -10.75
N ASP A 27 11.87 -8.55 -11.75
CA ASP A 27 12.93 -7.57 -11.56
C ASP A 27 12.46 -6.44 -10.62
N GLU A 28 13.42 -5.77 -9.99
CA GLU A 28 13.17 -4.73 -9.01
C GLU A 28 12.50 -3.50 -9.64
N GLN A 29 12.77 -3.20 -10.90
CA GLN A 29 12.17 -2.05 -11.60
C GLN A 29 10.68 -2.25 -11.80
N ARG A 30 10.25 -3.46 -12.19
CA ARG A 30 8.83 -3.83 -12.31
C ARG A 30 8.11 -3.69 -10.96
N VAL A 31 8.78 -4.01 -9.85
CA VAL A 31 8.22 -3.82 -8.50
C VAL A 31 8.12 -2.33 -8.16
N ALA A 32 9.16 -1.55 -8.44
CA ALA A 32 9.17 -0.10 -8.20
C ALA A 32 8.07 0.61 -9.01
N ASP A 33 7.91 0.30 -10.30
CA ASP A 33 6.89 0.89 -11.16
C ASP A 33 5.47 0.57 -10.67
N ALA A 34 5.24 -0.69 -10.26
CA ALA A 34 3.97 -1.11 -9.69
C ALA A 34 3.69 -0.43 -8.33
N TRP A 35 4.72 -0.23 -7.50
CA TRP A 35 4.60 0.48 -6.23
C TRP A 35 4.23 1.96 -6.46
N LYS A 36 4.87 2.65 -7.41
CA LYS A 36 4.50 4.04 -7.77
C LYS A 36 3.05 4.14 -8.24
N ALA A 37 2.64 3.25 -9.14
CA ALA A 37 1.25 3.21 -9.60
C ALA A 37 0.26 3.00 -8.44
N ALA A 38 0.58 2.12 -7.49
CA ALA A 38 -0.24 1.93 -6.30
C ALA A 38 -0.32 3.20 -5.43
N MET A 39 0.77 3.98 -5.32
CA MET A 39 0.75 5.26 -4.61
C MET A 39 -0.13 6.29 -5.33
N GLU A 40 -0.11 6.35 -6.66
CA GLU A 40 -1.03 7.19 -7.43
C GLU A 40 -2.51 6.80 -7.18
N ASP A 41 -2.80 5.51 -7.04
CA ASP A 41 -4.15 5.04 -6.73
C ASP A 41 -4.59 5.43 -5.32
N VAL A 42 -3.69 5.40 -4.33
CA VAL A 42 -3.98 5.91 -2.97
C VAL A 42 -4.39 7.37 -2.99
N LEU A 43 -3.78 8.19 -3.85
CA LEU A 43 -4.12 9.61 -3.98
C LEU A 43 -5.50 9.86 -4.60
N LYS A 44 -6.06 8.88 -5.32
CA LYS A 44 -7.39 8.99 -5.95
C LYS A 44 -8.53 8.70 -4.96
N VAL A 45 -8.24 8.11 -3.81
CA VAL A 45 -9.23 7.82 -2.76
C VAL A 45 -9.76 9.14 -2.19
N GLN A 46 -11.06 9.38 -2.30
CA GLN A 46 -11.70 10.64 -1.91
C GLN A 46 -12.19 10.63 -0.46
N ASP A 47 -12.62 9.47 0.05
CA ASP A 47 -13.23 9.34 1.37
C ASP A 47 -12.84 8.02 2.04
N GLN A 48 -12.82 8.02 3.38
CA GLN A 48 -12.50 6.82 4.17
C GLN A 48 -13.49 5.66 3.94
N ASN A 49 -14.72 5.94 3.52
CA ASN A 49 -15.71 4.92 3.17
C ASN A 49 -15.33 4.09 1.94
N GLN A 50 -14.34 4.55 1.15
CA GLN A 50 -13.81 3.82 0.01
C GLN A 50 -12.66 2.90 0.40
N ILE A 51 -12.16 2.99 1.64
CA ILE A 51 -11.09 2.13 2.15
C ILE A 51 -11.69 0.74 2.43
N PRO A 52 -11.18 -0.32 1.77
CA PRO A 52 -11.65 -1.67 2.03
C PRO A 52 -11.49 -2.03 3.50
N GLU A 53 -12.47 -2.75 4.04
CA GLU A 53 -12.44 -3.32 5.40
C GLU A 53 -12.37 -2.30 6.55
N LEU A 54 -12.47 -0.99 6.28
CA LEU A 54 -12.55 0.06 7.30
C LEU A 54 -13.93 0.08 7.95
N ASN A 55 -14.19 -0.93 8.78
CA ASN A 55 -15.39 -1.06 9.62
C ASN A 55 -15.13 -2.01 10.80
N VAL A 56 -16.04 -2.00 11.77
CA VAL A 56 -15.92 -2.75 13.03
C VAL A 56 -15.87 -4.28 12.87
N TYR A 57 -16.34 -4.81 11.74
CA TYR A 57 -16.43 -6.26 11.53
C TYR A 57 -15.18 -6.84 10.88
N GLN A 58 -14.38 -6.01 10.19
CA GLN A 58 -13.29 -6.49 9.32
C GLN A 58 -11.92 -5.92 9.71
N CYS A 59 -11.85 -4.81 10.45
CA CYS A 59 -10.59 -4.25 10.94
C CYS A 59 -10.45 -4.42 12.46
N GLY A 60 -9.35 -5.06 12.89
CA GLY A 60 -9.08 -5.32 14.31
C GLY A 60 -8.99 -4.04 15.17
N THR A 61 -8.58 -2.91 14.59
CA THR A 61 -8.51 -1.60 15.26
C THR A 61 -9.04 -0.49 14.33
N TYR A 62 -10.30 -0.59 13.92
CA TYR A 62 -10.92 0.28 12.90
C TYR A 62 -10.90 1.80 13.19
N GLN A 63 -10.61 2.22 14.42
CA GLN A 63 -10.49 3.64 14.79
C GLN A 63 -9.09 4.23 14.47
N MET A 64 -8.09 3.40 14.19
CA MET A 64 -6.71 3.82 13.94
C MET A 64 -6.46 4.01 12.44
N HIS A 65 -7.23 4.89 11.80
CA HIS A 65 -7.10 5.22 10.38
C HIS A 65 -6.98 6.72 10.15
N SER A 66 -6.17 7.09 9.15
CA SER A 66 -6.04 8.46 8.64
C SER A 66 -5.76 8.41 7.14
N LEU A 67 -6.78 8.68 6.32
CA LEU A 67 -6.62 8.75 4.86
C LEU A 67 -5.63 9.85 4.47
N GLN A 68 -5.65 10.98 5.17
CA GLN A 68 -4.76 12.11 4.92
C GLN A 68 -3.29 11.71 5.09
N GLU A 69 -2.94 11.06 6.21
CA GLU A 69 -1.56 10.60 6.46
C GLU A 69 -1.11 9.55 5.43
N ALA A 70 -2.00 8.63 5.04
CA ALA A 70 -1.71 7.65 4.01
C ALA A 70 -1.41 8.32 2.65
N GLN A 71 -2.17 9.36 2.29
CA GLN A 71 -1.93 10.13 1.08
C GLN A 71 -0.66 10.98 1.16
N ASP A 72 -0.30 11.50 2.34
CA ASP A 72 0.98 12.20 2.54
C ASP A 72 2.18 11.27 2.34
N ILE A 73 2.10 10.02 2.81
CA ILE A 73 3.12 9.00 2.56
C ILE A 73 3.21 8.69 1.05
N ALA A 74 2.07 8.50 0.39
CA ALA A 74 2.03 8.24 -1.06
C ALA A 74 2.66 9.40 -1.87
N ARG A 75 2.33 10.65 -1.52
CA ARG A 75 2.98 11.84 -2.11
C ARG A 75 4.48 11.83 -1.90
N SER A 76 4.94 11.59 -0.67
CA SER A 76 6.38 11.55 -0.37
C SER A 76 7.13 10.46 -1.13
N ILE A 77 6.49 9.35 -1.52
CA ILE A 77 7.13 8.32 -2.34
C ILE A 77 7.27 8.82 -3.77
N LEU A 78 6.20 9.39 -4.35
CA LEU A 78 6.20 9.90 -5.73
C LEU A 78 7.12 11.11 -5.94
N GLU A 79 7.37 11.90 -4.89
CA GLU A 79 8.29 13.06 -4.92
C GLU A 79 9.77 12.70 -4.79
N ARG A 80 10.09 11.49 -4.30
CA ARG A 80 11.47 11.07 -3.99
C ARG A 80 12.20 10.38 -5.15
N ASP A 81 11.58 10.31 -6.32
CA ASP A 81 12.16 9.85 -7.58
C ASP A 81 12.43 11.02 -8.54
#